data_AF-A0A6P0MI30-F1
#
_entry.id   AF-A0A6P0MI30-F1
#
_cell.length_a   1.000
_cell.length_b   1.000
_cell.length_c   1.000
_cell.angle_alpha   90.00
_cell.angle_beta   90.00
_cell.angle_gamma   90.00
#
_symmetry.space_group_name_H-M   'P 1'
#
loop_
_entity.id
_entity.type
_entity.pdbx_description
1 polymer ?
#
loop_
_entity_poly.entity_id
_entity_poly.type
_entity_poly.pdbx_seq_one_letter_code
_entity_poly.pdbx_strand_id
1 'polypeptide(L)'
;MHFIRKIREKVLKKNPYEMYKLMELGDTRAWIAFEERTESLNAKKLVKLWRLSGLSGDEFMNMMAQEVEETSLKKKIVQKNKK
;
A
#
# COMPACT_ATOMS: atom_id res chain seq x y z
N MET A 1 -5.22 7.80 -2.24
CA MET A 1 -5.46 6.35 -2.42
C MET A 1 -4.16 5.64 -2.09
N HIS A 2 -4.16 4.66 -1.17
CA HIS A 2 -2.92 4.03 -0.70
C HIS A 2 -2.20 3.22 -1.80
N PHE A 3 -0.86 3.21 -1.83
CA PHE A 3 -0.08 2.54 -2.87
C PHE A 3 -0.36 1.03 -2.87
N ILE A 4 -0.57 0.41 -1.70
CA ILE A 4 -0.88 -1.01 -1.58
C ILE A 4 -2.18 -1.33 -2.33
N ARG A 5 -3.19 -0.46 -2.16
CA ARG A 5 -4.45 -0.53 -2.91
C ARG A 5 -4.24 -0.31 -4.41
N LYS A 6 -3.41 0.68 -4.79
CA LYS A 6 -3.06 0.92 -6.21
C LYS A 6 -2.43 -0.33 -6.83
N ILE A 7 -1.49 -0.98 -6.14
CA ILE A 7 -0.87 -2.23 -6.61
C ILE A 7 -1.93 -3.32 -6.79
N ARG A 8 -2.80 -3.55 -5.80
CA ARG A 8 -3.86 -4.55 -5.90
C ARG A 8 -4.79 -4.30 -7.10
N GLU A 9 -5.29 -3.09 -7.27
CA GLU A 9 -6.34 -2.78 -8.25
C GLU A 9 -5.79 -2.59 -9.67
N LYS A 10 -4.62 -1.96 -9.81
CA LYS A 10 -4.09 -1.55 -11.12
C LYS A 10 -3.07 -2.52 -11.68
N VAL A 11 -2.21 -3.07 -10.81
CA VAL A 11 -1.12 -3.96 -11.23
C VAL A 11 -1.60 -5.40 -11.19
N LEU A 12 -2.06 -5.86 -10.02
CA LEU A 12 -2.47 -7.24 -9.82
C LEU A 12 -3.88 -7.54 -10.35
N LYS A 13 -4.75 -6.53 -10.39
CA LYS A 13 -6.18 -6.63 -10.74
C LYS A 13 -6.90 -7.71 -9.92
N LYS A 14 -6.61 -7.75 -8.62
CA LYS A 14 -7.14 -8.74 -7.68
C LYS A 14 -8.12 -8.15 -6.68
N ASN A 15 -9.04 -8.98 -6.22
CA ASN A 15 -9.92 -8.60 -5.11
C ASN A 15 -9.22 -8.87 -3.75
N PRO A 16 -9.70 -8.28 -2.64
CA PRO A 16 -9.16 -8.52 -1.30
C PRO A 16 -9.10 -10.00 -0.88
N TYR A 17 -10.08 -10.80 -1.33
CA TYR A 17 -10.16 -12.23 -1.04
C TYR A 17 -9.00 -13.03 -1.67
N GLU A 18 -8.62 -12.71 -2.91
CA GLU A 18 -7.46 -13.31 -3.54
C GLU A 18 -6.16 -12.86 -2.88
N MET A 19 -6.09 -11.59 -2.47
CA MET A 19 -4.88 -11.03 -1.90
C MET A 19 -4.52 -11.61 -0.55
N TYR A 20 -5.48 -11.84 0.36
CA TYR A 20 -5.14 -12.43 1.66
C TYR A 20 -4.55 -13.84 1.48
N LYS A 21 -5.07 -14.64 0.53
CA LYS A 21 -4.53 -15.96 0.20
C LYS A 21 -3.11 -15.88 -0.34
N LEU A 22 -2.87 -15.03 -1.33
CA LEU A 22 -1.54 -14.85 -1.95
C LEU A 22 -0.51 -14.33 -0.96
N MET A 23 -0.94 -13.44 -0.07
CA MET A 23 -0.09 -12.86 0.96
C MET A 23 0.09 -13.79 2.16
N GLU A 24 -0.62 -14.92 2.22
CA GLU A 24 -0.68 -15.84 3.37
C GLU A 24 -1.04 -15.09 4.67
N LEU A 25 -2.03 -14.20 4.56
CA LEU A 25 -2.63 -13.54 5.70
C LEU A 25 -3.76 -14.42 6.24
N GLY A 26 -4.04 -14.35 7.54
CA GLY A 26 -5.02 -15.23 8.18
C GLY A 26 -6.44 -15.08 7.59
N ASP A 27 -6.84 -13.84 7.29
CA ASP A 27 -8.16 -13.55 6.72
C ASP A 27 -8.16 -12.30 5.83
N THR A 28 -9.30 -12.05 5.18
CA THR A 28 -9.51 -10.86 4.35
C THR A 28 -9.40 -9.56 5.16
N ARG A 29 -9.73 -9.57 6.46
CA ARG A 29 -9.64 -8.38 7.33
C ARG A 29 -8.20 -7.96 7.56
N ALA A 30 -7.29 -8.91 7.74
CA ALA A 30 -5.86 -8.67 7.85
C ALA A 30 -5.28 -8.08 6.55
N TRP A 31 -5.81 -8.46 5.39
CA TRP A 31 -5.47 -7.79 4.13
C TRP A 31 -5.99 -6.34 4.09
N ILE A 32 -7.25 -6.11 4.46
CA ILE A 32 -7.84 -4.76 4.48
C ILE A 32 -7.03 -3.85 5.43
N ALA A 33 -6.70 -4.33 6.63
CA ALA A 33 -5.87 -3.60 7.60
C ALA A 33 -4.47 -3.28 7.05
N PHE A 34 -3.87 -4.23 6.33
CA PHE A 34 -2.59 -4.01 5.64
C PHE A 34 -2.70 -2.96 4.53
N GLU A 35 -3.77 -2.99 3.74
CA GLU A 35 -4.04 -2.04 2.66
C GLU A 35 -4.31 -0.62 3.18
N GLU A 36 -5.01 -0.51 4.31
CA GLU A 36 -5.36 0.74 4.98
C GLU A 36 -4.26 1.27 5.91
N ARG A 37 -3.23 0.46 6.18
CA ARG A 37 -2.11 0.79 7.10
C ARG A 37 -2.58 1.14 8.50
N THR A 38 -3.62 0.47 8.97
CA THR A 38 -4.08 0.60 10.35
C THR A 38 -3.08 -0.04 11.34
N GLU A 39 -2.13 -0.83 10.83
CA GLU A 39 -0.99 -1.38 11.56
C GLU A 39 0.36 -0.98 10.94
N SER A 40 1.44 -1.13 11.71
CA SER A 40 2.81 -0.88 11.25
C SER A 40 3.16 -1.75 10.03
N LEU A 41 3.75 -1.12 9.01
CA LEU A 41 4.19 -1.83 7.81
C LEU A 41 5.28 -2.85 8.14
N ASN A 42 5.04 -4.10 7.79
CA ASN A 42 6.01 -5.18 7.94
C ASN A 42 6.83 -5.32 6.64
N ALA A 43 8.16 -5.15 6.73
CA ALA A 43 9.07 -5.25 5.60
C ALA A 43 8.94 -6.57 4.82
N LYS A 44 8.72 -7.70 5.52
CA LYS A 44 8.50 -9.01 4.88
C LYS A 44 7.25 -9.01 4.01
N LYS A 45 6.16 -8.39 4.49
CA LYS A 45 4.91 -8.25 3.71
C LYS A 45 5.11 -7.34 2.50
N LEU A 46 5.87 -6.26 2.64
CA LEU A 46 6.21 -5.36 1.53
C LEU A 46 7.04 -6.04 0.45
N VAL A 47 8.08 -6.79 0.84
CA VAL A 47 8.89 -7.57 -0.11
C VAL A 47 8.04 -8.62 -0.83
N LYS A 48 7.11 -9.28 -0.13
CA LYS A 48 6.18 -10.23 -0.75
C LYS A 48 5.26 -9.54 -1.75
N LEU A 49 4.69 -8.38 -1.39
CA LEU A 49 3.84 -7.59 -2.28
C LEU A 49 4.60 -7.14 -3.54
N TRP A 50 5.85 -6.69 -3.38
CA TRP A 50 6.72 -6.31 -4.50
C TRP A 50 6.99 -7.49 -5.45
N ARG A 51 7.34 -8.67 -4.90
CA ARG A 51 7.54 -9.87 -5.72
C ARG A 51 6.28 -10.29 -6.46
N LEU A 52 5.12 -10.22 -5.79
CA LEU A 52 3.85 -10.55 -6.42
C LEU A 52 3.46 -9.56 -7.52
N SER A 53 3.78 -8.27 -7.35
CA SER A 53 3.42 -7.23 -8.31
C SER A 53 4.21 -7.32 -9.62
N GLY A 54 5.33 -8.03 -9.66
CA GLY A 54 6.19 -8.14 -10.85
C GLY A 54 6.81 -6.81 -11.30
N LEU A 55 6.77 -5.80 -10.43
CA LEU A 55 7.35 -4.48 -10.69
C LEU A 55 8.86 -4.55 -10.49
N SER A 56 9.61 -3.72 -11.22
CA SER A 56 11.00 -3.44 -10.86
C SER A 56 11.09 -2.81 -9.47
N GLY A 57 12.26 -2.92 -8.84
CA GLY A 57 12.52 -2.28 -7.55
C GLY A 57 12.25 -0.77 -7.61
N ASP A 58 12.70 -0.11 -8.68
CA ASP A 58 12.55 1.33 -8.88
C ASP A 58 11.08 1.74 -9.03
N GLU A 59 10.29 1.02 -9.83
CA GLU A 59 8.86 1.29 -9.96
C GLU A 59 8.13 1.15 -8.63
N PHE A 60 8.42 0.09 -7.87
CA PHE A 60 7.80 -0.14 -6.57
C PHE A 60 8.18 0.98 -5.58
N MET A 61 9.46 1.36 -5.52
CA MET A 61 9.95 2.44 -4.67
C MET A 61 9.34 3.80 -5.06
N ASN A 62 9.24 4.09 -6.36
CA ASN A 62 8.62 5.32 -6.86
C ASN A 62 7.15 5.42 -6.47
N MET A 63 6.38 4.32 -6.57
CA MET A 63 4.99 4.31 -6.12
C MET A 63 4.86 4.59 -4.62
N MET A 64 5.78 4.07 -3.80
CA MET A 64 5.81 4.36 -2.36
C MET A 64 6.19 5.81 -2.09
N ALA A 65 7.23 6.34 -2.76
CA ALA A 65 7.71 7.70 -2.59
C ALA A 65 6.63 8.73 -2.92
N GLN A 66 5.92 8.56 -4.04
CA GLN A 66 4.81 9.43 -4.45
C GLN A 66 3.72 9.50 -3.37
N GLU A 67 3.37 8.39 -2.73
CA GLU A 67 2.36 8.44 -1.66
C GLU A 67 2.87 9.14 -0.40
N VAL A 68 4.14 8.94 -0.04
CA VAL A 68 4.76 9.64 1.11
C VAL A 68 4.75 11.15 0.87
N GLU A 69 5.07 11.60 -0.34
CA GLU A 69 4.99 13.00 -0.75
C GLU A 69 3.56 13.54 -0.70
N GLU A 70 2.59 12.85 -1.32
CA GLU A 70 1.16 13.22 -1.30
C GLU A 70 0.65 13.39 0.13
N THR A 71 1.01 12.47 1.02
CA THR A 71 0.61 12.49 2.43
C THR A 71 1.25 13.66 3.18
N SER A 72 2.51 13.95 2.90
CA SER A 72 3.27 15.04 3.52
C SER A 72 2.72 16.41 3.09
N LEU A 73 2.38 16.58 1.82
CA LEU A 73 1.78 17.79 1.28
C LEU A 73 0.38 18.05 1.89
N LYS A 74 -0.46 17.02 2.01
CA LYS A 74 -1.78 17.13 2.65
C LYS A 74 -1.69 17.60 4.10
N LYS A 75 -0.73 17.07 4.88
CA LYS A 75 -0.52 17.50 6.28
C LYS A 75 -0.13 18.98 6.39
N LYS A 76 0.70 19.49 5.47
CA LYS A 76 1.10 20.91 5.45
C LYS A 76 -0.07 21.85 5.13
N ILE A 77 -0.97 21.47 4.23
CA ILE A 77 -2.16 22.27 3.87
C ILE A 77 -3.15 22.37 5.05
N VAL A 78 -3.41 21.26 5.74
CA VAL A 78 -4.31 21.24 6.91
C VAL A 78 -3.78 22.11 8.06
N GLN A 79 -2.46 22.16 8.26
CA GLN A 79 -1.85 23.04 9.27
C GLN A 79 -1.95 24.53 8.90
N LYS A 80 -1.92 24.86 7.60
CA LYS A 80 -2.00 26.25 7.12
C LYS A 80 -3.42 26.83 7.22
N ASN A 81 -4.46 25.99 7.09
CA ASN A 81 -5.87 26.42 7.16
C ASN A 81 -6.43 26.46 8.60
N LYS A 82 -5.65 26.08 9.61
CA LYS A 82 -6.00 26.18 11.04
C LYS A 82 -5.39 27.41 11.74
N LYS A 83 -4.67 28.25 10.99
CA LYS A 83 -4.16 29.56 11.42
C LYS A 83 -4.99 30.64 10.75
#